data_AF-A0A6P0TY44-F1
#
_entry.id   AF-A0A6P0TY44-F1
#
_cell.length_a   1.000
_cell.length_b   1.000
_cell.length_c   1.000
_cell.angle_alpha   90.00
_cell.angle_beta   90.00
_cell.angle_gamma   90.00
#
_symmetry.space_group_name_H-M   'P 1'
#
loop_
_entity.id
_entity.type
_entity.pdbx_description
1 polymer ?
#
loop_
_entity_poly.entity_id
_entity_poly.type
_entity_poly.pdbx_seq_one_letter_code
_entity_poly.pdbx_strand_id
1 'polypeptide(L)'
;YGRNEVRNFLVSNALFWFEKYHIDGFRVDAVASMVYLNYLRPDGEWVANQYGCVEYIEAADFLRQVNHLIFGYYPGTLCIAEESTAWPMVTWPTYVGGLGFNLKWNMGWMHDMLDYFEMDPWFRQFHQNNVTFSIWYHHSENYMLALSHDEVVHCKSNMLGKMPGDDWQKFANVRALFAYMFTHPGKKTMFMGMEFPQWGEWDVWGDLEWHLLQHDAHQGMKRFFRDVNHLYSSQPALYEQDCNEEGFQWIDCSDNNHSVVSFIRRAKDEKEFVVAVCNFTPQPHSHYRIGVPEPGFYTEIFNSDAGNYGGSNMGNLGGKWTDDWFFHSYQQSLDLCLPPLGILVLKLDKEKTLAVMEQSQETETETETVSEG
;
A
#
# COMPACT_ATOMS: atom_id res chain seq x y z
N TYR A 1 7.94 -25.46 -22.92
CA TYR A 1 6.93 -24.56 -23.53
C TYR A 1 6.96 -24.50 -25.06
N GLY A 2 8.08 -24.79 -25.74
CA GLY A 2 8.19 -24.68 -27.20
C GLY A 2 7.42 -25.71 -28.05
N ARG A 3 6.89 -26.79 -27.47
CA ARG A 3 6.10 -27.79 -28.20
C ARG A 3 4.66 -27.29 -28.44
N ASN A 4 4.23 -27.28 -29.69
CA ASN A 4 2.96 -26.66 -30.12
C ASN A 4 1.73 -27.15 -29.35
N GLU A 5 1.56 -28.46 -29.17
CA GLU A 5 0.36 -29.01 -28.52
C GLU A 5 0.34 -28.71 -27.02
N VAL A 6 1.52 -28.72 -26.38
CA VAL A 6 1.69 -28.38 -24.96
C VAL A 6 1.37 -26.89 -24.74
N ARG A 7 1.90 -26.03 -25.62
CA ARG A 7 1.60 -24.60 -25.58
C ARG A 7 0.11 -24.34 -25.79
N ASN A 8 -0.50 -24.98 -26.79
CA ASN A 8 -1.92 -24.81 -27.09
C ASN A 8 -2.82 -25.27 -25.94
N PHE A 9 -2.45 -26.38 -25.27
CA PHE A 9 -3.17 -26.86 -24.09
C PHE A 9 -3.21 -25.81 -22.98
N LEU A 10 -2.07 -25.22 -22.63
CA LEU A 10 -1.98 -24.23 -21.56
C LEU A 10 -2.62 -22.89 -21.94
N VAL A 11 -2.41 -22.41 -23.17
CA VAL A 11 -3.05 -21.17 -23.67
C VAL A 11 -4.57 -21.32 -23.69
N SER A 12 -5.07 -22.44 -24.23
CA SER A 12 -6.52 -22.70 -24.26
C SER A 12 -7.10 -22.88 -22.87
N ASN A 13 -6.34 -23.45 -21.92
CA ASN A 13 -6.76 -23.54 -20.53
C ASN A 13 -6.92 -22.16 -19.88
N ALA A 14 -5.99 -21.24 -20.10
CA ALA A 14 -6.11 -19.88 -19.59
C ALA A 14 -7.39 -19.20 -20.11
N LEU A 15 -7.66 -19.27 -21.42
CA LEU A 15 -8.87 -18.68 -22.01
C LEU A 15 -10.16 -19.39 -21.56
N PHE A 16 -10.10 -20.70 -21.33
CA PHE A 16 -11.25 -21.51 -20.93
C PHE A 16 -11.87 -21.02 -19.61
N TRP A 17 -11.06 -20.61 -18.64
CA TRP A 17 -11.58 -20.09 -17.36
C TRP A 17 -12.35 -18.78 -17.54
N PHE A 18 -11.84 -17.86 -18.35
CA PHE A 18 -12.56 -16.64 -18.69
C PHE A 18 -13.87 -16.96 -19.42
N GLU A 19 -13.82 -17.84 -20.42
CA GLU A 19 -14.98 -18.15 -21.26
C GLU A 19 -16.09 -18.90 -20.51
N LYS A 20 -15.72 -19.88 -19.68
CA LYS A 20 -16.70 -20.80 -19.05
C LYS A 20 -17.05 -20.44 -17.62
N TYR A 21 -16.14 -19.80 -16.90
CA TYR A 21 -16.31 -19.49 -15.48
C TYR A 21 -16.36 -17.98 -15.21
N HIS A 22 -16.15 -17.14 -16.22
CA HIS A 22 -16.28 -15.68 -16.13
C HIS A 22 -15.45 -15.07 -15.00
N ILE A 23 -14.22 -15.57 -14.79
CA ILE A 23 -13.29 -14.98 -13.83
C ILE A 23 -12.80 -13.62 -14.34
N ASP A 24 -12.41 -12.73 -13.43
CA ASP A 24 -11.93 -11.38 -13.79
C ASP A 24 -10.40 -11.30 -13.92
N GLY A 25 -9.67 -12.38 -13.59
CA GLY A 25 -8.22 -12.36 -13.69
C GLY A 25 -7.52 -13.61 -13.20
N PHE A 26 -6.20 -13.64 -13.43
CA PHE A 26 -5.28 -14.65 -12.96
C PHE A 26 -4.16 -14.06 -12.13
N ARG A 27 -3.65 -14.87 -11.22
CA ARG A 27 -2.35 -14.69 -10.60
C ARG A 27 -1.49 -15.91 -10.94
N VAL A 28 -0.26 -15.68 -11.42
CA VAL A 28 0.75 -16.73 -11.65
C VAL A 28 1.79 -16.64 -10.54
N ASP A 29 1.92 -17.73 -9.80
CA ASP A 29 2.94 -17.94 -8.77
C ASP A 29 4.28 -18.37 -9.38
N ALA A 30 5.37 -18.00 -8.73
CA ALA A 30 6.74 -18.39 -9.04
C ALA A 30 7.11 -18.25 -10.52
N VAL A 31 6.86 -17.09 -11.14
CA VAL A 31 7.18 -16.84 -12.57
C VAL A 31 8.67 -17.06 -12.86
N ALA A 32 9.55 -16.79 -11.89
CA ALA A 32 10.98 -17.07 -11.96
C ALA A 32 11.28 -18.55 -12.31
N SER A 33 10.45 -19.48 -11.83
CA SER A 33 10.59 -20.92 -12.14
C SER A 33 10.40 -21.24 -13.62
N MET A 34 9.67 -20.38 -14.33
CA MET A 34 9.39 -20.54 -15.75
C MET A 34 10.45 -19.85 -16.60
N VAL A 35 10.91 -18.66 -16.22
CA VAL A 35 11.69 -17.78 -17.10
C VAL A 35 13.22 -17.99 -17.01
N TYR A 36 13.70 -18.79 -16.07
CA TYR A 36 15.13 -19.13 -15.92
C TYR A 36 15.42 -20.61 -16.14
N LEU A 37 16.39 -20.91 -17.00
CA LEU A 37 16.87 -22.28 -17.27
C LEU A 37 17.64 -22.87 -16.08
N ASN A 38 18.23 -22.02 -15.24
CA ASN A 38 19.01 -22.39 -14.06
C ASN A 38 18.23 -22.29 -12.73
N TYR A 39 16.89 -22.13 -12.79
CA TYR A 39 16.08 -22.03 -11.57
C TYR A 39 16.25 -23.29 -10.70
N LEU A 40 16.78 -23.10 -9.48
CA LEU A 40 17.13 -24.15 -8.51
C LEU A 40 18.02 -25.26 -9.08
N ARG A 41 18.92 -24.93 -10.02
CA ARG A 41 19.87 -25.87 -10.62
C ARG A 41 21.31 -25.41 -10.37
N PRO A 42 22.17 -26.25 -9.78
CA PRO A 42 23.60 -25.94 -9.60
C PRO A 42 24.35 -25.72 -10.92
N ASP A 43 25.51 -25.09 -10.82
CA ASP A 43 26.43 -24.94 -11.95
C ASP A 43 26.82 -26.31 -12.55
N GLY A 44 26.72 -26.42 -13.87
CA GLY A 44 26.98 -27.66 -14.60
C GLY A 44 25.77 -28.60 -14.77
N GLU A 45 24.63 -28.32 -14.13
CA GLU A 45 23.39 -29.11 -14.25
C GLU A 45 22.32 -28.46 -15.15
N TRP A 46 22.66 -27.36 -15.82
CA TRP A 46 21.80 -26.67 -16.77
C TRP A 46 22.58 -26.27 -18.02
N VAL A 47 21.85 -25.99 -19.10
CA VAL A 47 22.42 -25.58 -20.39
C VAL A 47 21.83 -24.22 -20.76
N ALA A 48 22.68 -23.32 -21.23
CA ALA A 48 22.27 -22.00 -21.70
C ALA A 48 21.37 -22.06 -22.94
N ASN A 49 20.61 -20.99 -23.17
CA ASN A 49 19.82 -20.83 -24.38
C ASN A 49 20.71 -20.65 -25.62
N GLN A 50 20.08 -20.54 -26.80
CA GLN A 50 20.78 -20.38 -28.09
C GLN A 50 21.66 -19.13 -28.20
N TYR A 51 21.54 -18.16 -27.27
CA TYR A 51 22.34 -16.95 -27.19
C TYR A 51 23.42 -17.00 -26.09
N GLY A 52 23.54 -18.13 -25.38
CA GLY A 52 24.51 -18.30 -24.29
C GLY A 52 24.06 -17.71 -22.96
N CYS A 53 22.76 -17.40 -22.79
CA CYS A 53 22.22 -16.78 -21.58
C CYS A 53 21.28 -17.73 -20.80
N VAL A 54 20.84 -17.30 -19.62
CA VAL A 54 20.04 -18.12 -18.67
C VAL A 54 18.54 -18.10 -18.96
N GLU A 55 18.06 -17.17 -19.79
CA GLU A 55 16.63 -16.95 -19.99
C GLU A 55 16.00 -18.12 -20.75
N TYR A 56 14.87 -18.63 -20.25
CA TYR A 56 14.09 -19.63 -20.94
C TYR A 56 13.14 -18.96 -21.94
N ILE A 57 13.65 -18.73 -23.16
CA ILE A 57 12.98 -17.97 -24.22
C ILE A 57 11.57 -18.51 -24.51
N GLU A 58 11.42 -19.83 -24.64
CA GLU A 58 10.13 -20.43 -24.98
C GLU A 58 9.08 -20.27 -23.87
N ALA A 59 9.50 -20.14 -22.62
CA ALA A 59 8.60 -19.85 -21.50
C ALA A 59 8.19 -18.37 -21.50
N ALA A 60 9.14 -17.46 -21.72
CA ALA A 60 8.85 -16.03 -21.84
C ALA A 60 7.88 -15.74 -23.01
N ASP A 61 8.12 -16.34 -24.18
CA ASP A 61 7.23 -16.21 -25.34
C ASP A 61 5.86 -16.83 -25.11
N PHE A 62 5.79 -17.94 -24.36
CA PHE A 62 4.52 -18.52 -23.93
C PHE A 62 3.73 -17.53 -23.05
N LEU A 63 4.35 -16.92 -22.04
CA LEU A 63 3.69 -15.94 -21.17
C LEU A 63 3.22 -14.71 -21.96
N ARG A 64 4.06 -14.21 -22.88
CA ARG A 64 3.67 -13.13 -23.81
C ARG A 64 2.45 -13.51 -24.63
N GLN A 65 2.43 -14.73 -25.18
CA GLN A 65 1.29 -15.20 -25.96
C GLN A 65 0.02 -15.30 -25.11
N VAL A 66 0.10 -15.87 -23.90
CA VAL A 66 -1.03 -16.00 -22.98
C VAL A 66 -1.61 -14.62 -22.65
N ASN A 67 -0.78 -13.69 -22.17
CA ASN A 67 -1.23 -12.36 -21.80
C ASN A 67 -1.81 -11.60 -23.00
N HIS A 68 -1.15 -11.65 -24.16
CA HIS A 68 -1.66 -11.02 -25.38
C HIS A 68 -3.06 -11.51 -25.76
N LEU A 69 -3.30 -12.83 -25.67
CA LEU A 69 -4.60 -13.40 -26.00
C LEU A 69 -5.66 -13.10 -24.92
N ILE A 70 -5.31 -13.17 -23.64
CA ILE A 70 -6.24 -12.81 -22.55
C ILE A 70 -6.74 -11.38 -22.74
N PHE A 71 -5.83 -10.40 -22.85
CA PHE A 71 -6.24 -9.00 -23.01
C PHE A 71 -6.91 -8.71 -24.35
N GLY A 72 -6.62 -9.50 -25.40
CA GLY A 72 -7.27 -9.39 -26.70
C GLY A 72 -8.73 -9.86 -26.70
N TYR A 73 -9.03 -10.96 -26.00
CA TYR A 73 -10.40 -11.49 -25.90
C TYR A 73 -11.20 -10.90 -24.74
N TYR A 74 -10.54 -10.59 -23.64
CA TYR A 74 -11.15 -10.14 -22.39
C TYR A 74 -10.48 -8.84 -21.89
N PRO A 75 -10.78 -7.69 -22.51
CA PRO A 75 -10.27 -6.40 -22.04
C PRO A 75 -10.76 -6.09 -20.62
N GLY A 76 -9.88 -5.51 -19.78
CA GLY A 76 -10.22 -5.09 -18.42
C GLY A 76 -9.93 -6.13 -17.33
N THR A 77 -9.44 -7.32 -17.68
CA THR A 77 -9.06 -8.37 -16.72
C THR A 77 -7.76 -8.04 -15.98
N LEU A 78 -7.47 -8.76 -14.90
CA LEU A 78 -6.21 -8.67 -14.17
C LEU A 78 -5.32 -9.88 -14.48
N CYS A 79 -4.07 -9.65 -14.84
CA CYS A 79 -3.04 -10.68 -14.95
C CYS A 79 -1.88 -10.27 -14.04
N ILE A 80 -1.75 -10.99 -12.93
CA ILE A 80 -0.84 -10.65 -11.83
C ILE A 80 0.32 -11.66 -11.81
N ALA A 81 1.55 -11.19 -11.76
CA ALA A 81 2.73 -12.03 -11.61
C ALA A 81 3.33 -11.91 -10.20
N GLU A 82 3.77 -13.03 -9.63
CA GLU A 82 4.80 -13.04 -8.60
C GLU A 82 6.12 -13.48 -9.24
N GLU A 83 7.09 -12.56 -9.27
CA GLU A 83 8.40 -12.75 -9.88
C GLU A 83 9.44 -12.10 -8.96
N SER A 84 10.39 -12.90 -8.47
CA SER A 84 11.26 -12.59 -7.32
C SER A 84 12.75 -12.42 -7.66
N THR A 85 13.11 -12.39 -8.95
CA THR A 85 14.51 -12.33 -9.43
C THR A 85 14.82 -11.06 -10.24
N ALA A 86 13.95 -10.04 -10.15
CA ALA A 86 14.07 -8.75 -10.82
C ALA A 86 14.11 -8.83 -12.36
N TRP A 87 13.34 -9.76 -12.94
CA TRP A 87 13.08 -9.76 -14.38
C TRP A 87 12.49 -8.40 -14.79
N PRO A 88 13.03 -7.73 -15.82
CA PRO A 88 12.55 -6.41 -16.22
C PRO A 88 11.26 -6.50 -17.05
N MET A 89 10.44 -5.45 -16.99
CA MET A 89 9.29 -5.27 -17.87
C MET A 89 8.24 -6.39 -17.72
N VAL A 90 8.03 -6.89 -16.51
CA VAL A 90 7.03 -7.94 -16.22
C VAL A 90 5.62 -7.43 -16.56
N THR A 91 5.32 -6.19 -16.16
CA THR A 91 4.00 -5.56 -16.31
C THR A 91 3.87 -4.66 -17.54
N TRP A 92 4.84 -4.74 -18.44
CA TRP A 92 4.85 -3.94 -19.66
C TRP A 92 4.20 -4.69 -20.82
N PRO A 93 3.62 -3.98 -21.80
CA PRO A 93 3.00 -4.60 -22.95
C PRO A 93 3.95 -5.49 -23.77
N THR A 94 3.41 -6.55 -24.35
CA THR A 94 4.22 -7.53 -25.09
C THR A 94 4.88 -6.94 -26.35
N TYR A 95 4.30 -5.91 -26.95
CA TYR A 95 4.84 -5.25 -28.16
C TYR A 95 6.10 -4.40 -27.91
N VAL A 96 6.41 -4.07 -26.65
CA VAL A 96 7.68 -3.41 -26.25
C VAL A 96 8.67 -4.39 -25.61
N GLY A 97 8.36 -5.70 -25.62
CA GLY A 97 9.24 -6.75 -25.10
C GLY A 97 8.90 -7.23 -23.68
N GLY A 98 7.91 -6.64 -23.02
CA GLY A 98 7.45 -7.06 -21.69
C GLY A 98 6.77 -8.43 -21.68
N LEU A 99 6.54 -8.99 -20.49
CA LEU A 99 5.82 -10.27 -20.34
C LEU A 99 4.31 -10.13 -20.51
N GLY A 100 3.78 -8.90 -20.46
CA GLY A 100 2.38 -8.61 -20.71
C GLY A 100 1.45 -8.74 -19.50
N PHE A 101 1.97 -8.97 -18.29
CA PHE A 101 1.14 -8.85 -17.08
C PHE A 101 0.71 -7.38 -16.92
N ASN A 102 -0.34 -7.11 -16.15
CA ASN A 102 -0.69 -5.73 -15.81
C ASN A 102 -0.39 -5.36 -14.37
N LEU A 103 -0.07 -6.35 -13.52
CA LEU A 103 0.37 -6.14 -12.15
C LEU A 103 1.47 -7.14 -11.76
N LYS A 104 2.37 -6.72 -10.87
CA LYS A 104 3.42 -7.55 -10.27
C LYS A 104 3.39 -7.41 -8.75
N TRP A 105 3.49 -8.51 -8.02
CA TRP A 105 3.67 -8.46 -6.58
C TRP A 105 4.98 -7.76 -6.22
N ASN A 106 4.90 -6.75 -5.35
CA ASN A 106 6.07 -6.07 -4.84
C ASN A 106 6.68 -6.85 -3.66
N MET A 107 7.44 -7.90 -3.99
CA MET A 107 8.10 -8.75 -2.99
C MET A 107 9.14 -7.96 -2.18
N GLY A 108 9.81 -6.98 -2.79
CA GLY A 108 10.75 -6.11 -2.09
C GLY A 108 10.07 -5.29 -1.00
N TRP A 109 8.99 -4.60 -1.34
CA TRP A 109 8.16 -3.89 -0.34
C TRP A 109 7.65 -4.82 0.76
N MET A 110 7.22 -6.04 0.43
CA MET A 110 6.72 -6.99 1.42
C MET A 110 7.81 -7.35 2.44
N HIS A 111 9.00 -7.72 1.98
CA HIS A 111 10.13 -8.01 2.87
C HIS A 111 10.53 -6.79 3.70
N ASP A 112 10.70 -5.63 3.05
CA ASP A 112 11.08 -4.40 3.72
C ASP A 112 10.11 -4.07 4.87
N MET A 113 8.80 -4.22 4.62
CA MET A 113 7.75 -3.91 5.61
C MET A 113 7.68 -4.92 6.74
N LEU A 114 7.70 -6.22 6.44
CA LEU A 114 7.64 -7.24 7.49
C LEU A 114 8.87 -7.16 8.40
N ASP A 115 10.07 -7.02 7.81
CA ASP A 115 11.32 -6.84 8.58
C ASP A 115 11.25 -5.55 9.42
N TYR A 116 10.76 -4.45 8.86
CA TYR A 116 10.65 -3.17 9.57
C TYR A 116 9.72 -3.21 10.78
N PHE A 117 8.55 -3.85 10.62
CA PHE A 117 7.56 -3.92 11.68
C PHE A 117 7.87 -5.02 12.72
N GLU A 118 8.64 -6.05 12.37
CA GLU A 118 9.15 -7.03 13.32
C GLU A 118 10.20 -6.45 14.28
N MET A 119 10.96 -5.45 13.83
CA MET A 119 11.92 -4.74 14.67
C MET A 119 11.25 -3.93 15.79
N ASP A 120 11.84 -3.99 16.99
CA ASP A 120 11.49 -3.13 18.11
C ASP A 120 11.50 -1.64 17.67
N PRO A 121 10.46 -0.86 18.01
CA PRO A 121 10.34 0.53 17.59
C PRO A 121 11.58 1.40 17.82
N TRP A 122 12.38 1.12 18.87
CA TRP A 122 13.61 1.86 19.10
C TRP A 122 14.64 1.69 17.98
N PHE A 123 14.75 0.51 17.38
CA PHE A 123 15.74 0.22 16.33
C PHE A 123 15.29 0.64 14.93
N ARG A 124 14.01 0.97 14.73
CA ARG A 124 13.48 1.43 13.43
C ARG A 124 14.19 2.66 12.87
N GLN A 125 14.77 3.50 13.72
CA GLN A 125 15.57 4.67 13.33
C GLN A 125 16.79 4.33 12.45
N PHE A 126 17.31 3.11 12.54
CA PHE A 126 18.43 2.63 11.73
C PHE A 126 17.99 2.02 10.39
N HIS A 127 16.69 1.84 10.20
CA HIS A 127 16.08 1.09 9.10
C HIS A 127 14.98 1.89 8.38
N GLN A 128 15.03 3.22 8.43
CA GLN A 128 14.07 4.09 7.74
C GLN A 128 14.06 3.86 6.22
N ASN A 129 15.15 3.33 5.65
CA ASN A 129 15.23 2.91 4.26
C ASN A 129 14.19 1.83 3.92
N ASN A 130 13.84 0.92 4.83
CA ASN A 130 12.81 -0.09 4.56
C ASN A 130 11.47 0.59 4.21
N VAL A 131 11.13 1.69 4.88
CA VAL A 131 9.91 2.47 4.61
C VAL A 131 9.96 3.14 3.24
N THR A 132 11.11 3.69 2.85
CA THR A 132 11.21 4.63 1.73
C THR A 132 11.76 4.02 0.43
N PHE A 133 12.49 2.91 0.50
CA PHE A 133 13.24 2.36 -0.64
C PHE A 133 12.34 1.83 -1.75
N SER A 134 11.20 1.23 -1.41
CA SER A 134 10.25 0.68 -2.39
C SER A 134 9.71 1.72 -3.37
N ILE A 135 9.55 2.98 -2.94
CA ILE A 135 9.12 4.09 -3.81
C ILE A 135 10.16 4.37 -4.90
N TRP A 136 11.45 4.15 -4.63
CA TRP A 136 12.52 4.46 -5.58
C TRP A 136 12.41 3.69 -6.90
N TYR A 137 11.90 2.45 -6.84
CA TYR A 137 11.65 1.61 -8.02
C TYR A 137 10.17 1.43 -8.33
N HIS A 138 9.25 2.04 -7.55
CA HIS A 138 7.80 1.81 -7.67
C HIS A 138 7.26 2.09 -9.08
N HIS A 139 7.83 3.05 -9.82
CA HIS A 139 7.37 3.38 -11.18
C HIS A 139 7.96 2.49 -12.29
N SER A 140 8.79 1.51 -11.94
CA SER A 140 9.35 0.56 -12.94
C SER A 140 8.33 -0.50 -13.38
N GLU A 141 7.36 -0.81 -12.53
CA GLU A 141 6.31 -1.81 -12.77
C GLU A 141 4.99 -1.36 -12.13
N ASN A 142 3.88 -1.93 -12.58
CA ASN A 142 2.59 -1.74 -11.91
C ASN A 142 2.51 -2.65 -10.68
N TYR A 143 2.84 -2.12 -9.51
CA TYR A 143 2.93 -2.94 -8.31
C TYR A 143 1.58 -3.24 -7.62
N MET A 144 1.47 -4.47 -7.15
CA MET A 144 0.51 -4.95 -6.16
C MET A 144 1.26 -5.19 -4.85
N LEU A 145 0.87 -4.49 -3.79
CA LEU A 145 1.35 -4.70 -2.43
C LEU A 145 0.60 -5.91 -1.86
N ALA A 146 1.31 -7.01 -1.64
CA ALA A 146 0.72 -8.28 -1.25
C ALA A 146 1.33 -8.80 0.06
N LEU A 147 0.50 -8.96 1.08
CA LEU A 147 0.80 -9.76 2.27
C LEU A 147 0.02 -11.05 2.17
N SER A 148 0.71 -12.13 1.77
CA SER A 148 0.06 -13.35 1.29
C SER A 148 0.03 -14.47 2.34
N HIS A 149 -0.50 -15.64 1.95
CA HIS A 149 -0.50 -16.84 2.77
C HIS A 149 0.90 -17.36 3.09
N ASP A 150 1.87 -17.18 2.19
CA ASP A 150 3.26 -17.62 2.38
C ASP A 150 3.97 -16.90 3.54
N GLU A 151 3.44 -15.76 3.97
CA GLU A 151 4.03 -14.95 5.04
C GLU A 151 3.48 -15.27 6.43
N VAL A 152 2.49 -16.15 6.54
CA VAL A 152 1.83 -16.51 7.82
C VAL A 152 1.81 -18.01 8.08
N VAL A 153 2.84 -18.70 7.58
CA VAL A 153 3.07 -20.15 7.70
C VAL A 153 4.54 -20.45 7.99
N HIS A 154 4.86 -21.73 8.22
CA HIS A 154 6.23 -22.24 8.33
C HIS A 154 7.08 -21.51 9.39
N CYS A 155 6.52 -21.30 10.58
CA CYS A 155 7.18 -20.65 11.72
C CYS A 155 7.45 -19.14 11.52
N LYS A 156 6.85 -18.50 10.51
CA LYS A 156 6.94 -17.04 10.31
C LYS A 156 5.99 -16.27 11.24
N SER A 157 5.12 -16.93 11.99
CA SER A 157 4.00 -16.36 12.74
C SER A 157 2.93 -15.68 11.86
N ASN A 158 1.72 -15.55 12.40
CA ASN A 158 0.73 -14.63 11.85
C ASN A 158 1.07 -13.17 12.23
N MET A 159 0.33 -12.18 11.70
CA MET A 159 0.66 -10.76 11.78
C MET A 159 0.91 -10.25 13.21
N LEU A 160 0.08 -10.64 14.20
CA LEU A 160 0.30 -10.24 15.61
C LEU A 160 1.57 -10.84 16.22
N GLY A 161 1.93 -12.06 15.81
CA GLY A 161 3.12 -12.74 16.30
C GLY A 161 4.41 -12.04 15.87
N LYS A 162 4.39 -11.41 14.68
CA LYS A 162 5.51 -10.63 14.15
C LYS A 162 5.74 -9.31 14.89
N MET A 163 4.69 -8.69 15.42
CA MET A 163 4.82 -7.35 16.01
C MET A 163 5.48 -7.38 17.39
N PRO A 164 6.39 -6.44 17.71
CA PRO A 164 6.98 -6.32 19.04
C PRO A 164 6.01 -5.63 20.03
N GLY A 165 6.35 -5.72 21.31
CA GLY A 165 5.63 -5.03 22.38
C GLY A 165 4.53 -5.85 23.06
N ASP A 166 3.75 -5.18 23.89
CA ASP A 166 2.55 -5.75 24.52
C ASP A 166 1.41 -5.95 23.52
N ASP A 167 0.30 -6.57 23.96
CA ASP A 167 -0.84 -6.84 23.07
C ASP A 167 -1.39 -5.57 22.42
N TRP A 168 -1.47 -4.46 23.15
CA TRP A 168 -1.97 -3.20 22.61
C TRP A 168 -1.04 -2.70 21.48
N GLN A 169 0.28 -2.73 21.70
CA GLN A 169 1.29 -2.36 20.72
C GLN A 169 1.29 -3.30 19.51
N LYS A 170 1.05 -4.61 19.70
CA LYS A 170 0.91 -5.57 18.59
C LYS A 170 -0.25 -5.21 17.68
N PHE A 171 -1.43 -4.96 18.24
CA PHE A 171 -2.58 -4.50 17.47
C PHE A 171 -2.33 -3.13 16.80
N ALA A 172 -1.70 -2.19 17.51
CA ALA A 172 -1.36 -0.87 16.95
C ALA A 172 -0.39 -0.97 15.76
N ASN A 173 0.65 -1.80 15.85
CA ASN A 173 1.57 -2.05 14.74
C ASN A 173 0.86 -2.65 13.52
N VAL A 174 -0.06 -3.62 13.71
CA VAL A 174 -0.86 -4.16 12.60
C VAL A 174 -1.70 -3.06 11.95
N ARG A 175 -2.39 -2.22 12.75
CA ARG A 175 -3.15 -1.08 12.20
C ARG A 175 -2.24 -0.12 11.44
N ALA A 176 -1.06 0.19 11.97
CA ALA A 176 -0.11 1.08 11.34
C ALA A 176 0.42 0.54 10.01
N LEU A 177 0.85 -0.73 9.98
CA LEU A 177 1.32 -1.41 8.78
C LEU A 177 0.24 -1.40 7.69
N PHE A 178 -0.99 -1.79 8.02
CA PHE A 178 -2.05 -1.84 7.02
C PHE A 178 -2.54 -0.45 6.62
N ALA A 179 -2.61 0.53 7.53
CA ALA A 179 -2.95 1.90 7.13
C ALA A 179 -1.86 2.50 6.22
N TYR A 180 -0.58 2.18 6.45
CA TYR A 180 0.50 2.53 5.54
C TYR A 180 0.37 1.80 4.20
N MET A 181 0.14 0.49 4.20
CA MET A 181 -0.09 -0.31 2.99
C MET A 181 -1.21 0.27 2.12
N PHE A 182 -2.32 0.69 2.72
CA PHE A 182 -3.47 1.26 2.01
C PHE A 182 -3.25 2.69 1.50
N THR A 183 -2.37 3.46 2.13
CA THR A 183 -2.02 4.83 1.71
C THR A 183 -0.82 4.87 0.77
N HIS A 184 0.07 3.89 0.81
CA HIS A 184 1.18 3.71 -0.13
C HIS A 184 0.67 3.51 -1.58
N PRO A 185 1.40 3.94 -2.62
CA PRO A 185 1.07 3.63 -4.02
C PRO A 185 1.06 2.13 -4.32
N GLY A 186 0.16 1.70 -5.21
CA GLY A 186 0.03 0.31 -5.69
C GLY A 186 -1.25 -0.38 -5.22
N LYS A 187 -1.64 -1.47 -5.88
CA LYS A 187 -2.87 -2.21 -5.51
C LYS A 187 -2.68 -3.04 -4.24
N LYS A 188 -3.77 -3.49 -3.61
CA LYS A 188 -3.73 -4.14 -2.28
C LYS A 188 -4.16 -5.61 -2.36
N THR A 189 -3.42 -6.49 -1.68
CA THR A 189 -3.80 -7.89 -1.44
C THR A 189 -3.39 -8.28 -0.03
N MET A 190 -4.32 -8.82 0.74
CA MET A 190 -4.07 -9.39 2.07
C MET A 190 -4.72 -10.76 2.18
N PHE A 191 -4.21 -11.62 3.05
CA PHE A 191 -4.72 -12.97 3.23
C PHE A 191 -5.77 -13.06 4.34
N MET A 192 -6.65 -14.05 4.24
CA MET A 192 -7.70 -14.30 5.23
C MET A 192 -7.12 -14.55 6.62
N GLY A 193 -7.80 -14.06 7.66
CA GLY A 193 -7.35 -14.12 9.05
C GLY A 193 -6.47 -12.95 9.47
N MET A 194 -5.89 -12.19 8.52
CA MET A 194 -5.18 -10.95 8.82
C MET A 194 -6.13 -9.82 9.21
N GLU A 195 -7.40 -9.86 8.77
CA GLU A 195 -8.39 -8.81 8.99
C GLU A 195 -9.06 -8.85 10.37
N PHE A 196 -8.89 -9.95 11.11
CA PHE A 196 -9.26 -10.09 12.52
C PHE A 196 -8.09 -10.71 13.29
N PRO A 197 -6.92 -10.08 13.22
CA PRO A 197 -5.59 -10.70 13.30
C PRO A 197 -5.56 -11.96 14.16
N GLN A 198 -5.52 -13.11 13.50
CA GLN A 198 -5.42 -14.40 14.16
C GLN A 198 -4.05 -14.56 14.85
N TRP A 199 -4.01 -15.30 15.95
CA TRP A 199 -2.76 -15.58 16.67
C TRP A 199 -1.99 -16.74 16.05
N GLY A 200 -2.68 -17.88 15.85
CA GLY A 200 -2.10 -19.03 15.17
C GLY A 200 -1.71 -18.74 13.73
N GLU A 201 -0.65 -19.40 13.25
CA GLU A 201 -0.36 -19.46 11.82
C GLU A 201 -1.53 -20.06 11.04
N TRP A 202 -1.55 -19.81 9.73
CA TRP A 202 -2.55 -20.43 8.88
C TRP A 202 -2.31 -21.94 8.79
N ASP A 203 -3.31 -22.71 9.22
CA ASP A 203 -3.33 -24.17 9.07
C ASP A 203 -4.27 -24.56 7.93
N VAL A 204 -3.72 -25.18 6.89
CA VAL A 204 -4.49 -25.70 5.75
C VAL A 204 -5.40 -26.88 6.12
N TRP A 205 -5.13 -27.56 7.25
CA TRP A 205 -5.90 -28.72 7.71
C TRP A 205 -7.10 -28.35 8.58
N GLY A 206 -7.21 -27.09 8.99
CA GLY A 206 -8.29 -26.55 9.80
C GLY A 206 -9.04 -25.39 9.13
N ASP A 207 -9.91 -24.74 9.90
CA ASP A 207 -10.49 -23.45 9.56
C ASP A 207 -9.80 -22.30 10.32
N LEU A 208 -10.19 -21.06 10.01
CA LEU A 208 -9.71 -19.89 10.74
C LEU A 208 -10.25 -19.88 12.18
N GLU A 209 -9.56 -19.19 13.08
CA GLU A 209 -9.90 -19.08 14.50
C GLU A 209 -11.07 -18.10 14.73
N TRP A 210 -12.25 -18.39 14.18
CA TRP A 210 -13.43 -17.52 14.21
C TRP A 210 -13.89 -17.13 15.62
N HIS A 211 -13.57 -17.95 16.62
CA HIS A 211 -13.90 -17.69 18.03
C HIS A 211 -13.25 -16.39 18.54
N LEU A 212 -12.14 -15.93 17.95
CA LEU A 212 -11.47 -14.68 18.32
C LEU A 212 -12.38 -13.45 18.14
N LEU A 213 -13.35 -13.50 17.22
CA LEU A 213 -14.34 -12.43 17.01
C LEU A 213 -15.32 -12.26 18.17
N GLN A 214 -15.27 -13.12 19.19
CA GLN A 214 -16.02 -12.93 20.44
C GLN A 214 -15.36 -11.88 21.35
N HIS A 215 -14.13 -11.44 21.05
CA HIS A 215 -13.38 -10.47 21.84
C HIS A 215 -13.31 -9.10 21.15
N ASP A 216 -13.44 -8.03 21.94
CA ASP A 216 -13.54 -6.65 21.44
C ASP A 216 -12.33 -6.20 20.60
N ALA A 217 -11.12 -6.67 20.93
CA ALA A 217 -9.90 -6.32 20.20
C ALA A 217 -9.94 -6.78 18.74
N HIS A 218 -10.32 -8.04 18.49
CA HIS A 218 -10.43 -8.59 17.13
C HIS A 218 -11.61 -7.96 16.36
N GLN A 219 -12.71 -7.65 17.04
CA GLN A 219 -13.81 -6.88 16.43
C GLN A 219 -13.37 -5.46 16.06
N GLY A 220 -12.54 -4.82 16.88
CA GLY A 220 -11.93 -3.51 16.61
C GLY A 220 -11.09 -3.52 15.34
N MET A 221 -10.25 -4.54 15.17
CA MET A 221 -9.47 -4.73 13.95
C MET A 221 -10.35 -4.97 12.73
N LYS A 222 -11.39 -5.80 12.85
CA LYS A 222 -12.32 -6.02 11.74
C LYS A 222 -13.04 -4.74 11.32
N ARG A 223 -13.37 -3.85 12.28
CA ARG A 223 -13.90 -2.50 11.99
C ARG A 223 -12.86 -1.62 11.31
N PHE A 224 -11.62 -1.63 11.78
CA PHE A 224 -10.50 -0.94 11.13
C PHE A 224 -10.37 -1.35 9.65
N PHE A 225 -10.39 -2.65 9.35
CA PHE A 225 -10.29 -3.12 7.96
C PHE A 225 -11.51 -2.75 7.11
N ARG A 226 -12.72 -2.76 7.69
CA ARG A 226 -13.91 -2.23 6.99
C ARG A 226 -13.71 -0.75 6.63
N ASP A 227 -13.26 0.05 7.59
CA ASP A 227 -13.20 1.50 7.44
C ASP A 227 -12.01 1.95 6.57
N VAL A 228 -10.87 1.25 6.59
CA VAL A 228 -9.75 1.52 5.68
C VAL A 228 -10.06 1.14 4.23
N ASN A 229 -10.85 0.06 4.01
CA ASN A 229 -11.35 -0.26 2.67
C ASN A 229 -12.37 0.78 2.17
N HIS A 230 -13.23 1.28 3.06
CA HIS A 230 -14.13 2.38 2.73
C HIS A 230 -13.34 3.66 2.39
N LEU A 231 -12.32 4.00 3.17
CA LEU A 231 -11.40 5.10 2.86
C LEU A 231 -10.78 4.93 1.46
N TYR A 232 -10.21 3.75 1.18
CA TYR A 232 -9.59 3.45 -0.11
C TYR A 232 -10.54 3.62 -1.28
N SER A 233 -11.75 3.06 -1.20
CA SER A 233 -12.74 3.16 -2.28
C SER A 233 -13.36 4.55 -2.44
N SER A 234 -13.45 5.33 -1.35
CA SER A 234 -14.06 6.67 -1.35
C SER A 234 -13.11 7.80 -1.73
N GLN A 235 -11.79 7.60 -1.67
CA GLN A 235 -10.79 8.62 -1.98
C GLN A 235 -10.05 8.30 -3.29
N PRO A 236 -10.39 8.96 -4.42
CA PRO A 236 -9.74 8.76 -5.72
C PRO A 236 -8.22 8.88 -5.69
N ALA A 237 -7.69 9.77 -4.84
CA ALA A 237 -6.26 9.96 -4.63
C ALA A 237 -5.51 8.68 -4.22
N LEU A 238 -6.20 7.73 -3.59
CA LEU A 238 -5.59 6.49 -3.12
C LEU A 238 -5.47 5.41 -4.21
N TYR A 239 -6.13 5.55 -5.37
CA TYR A 239 -6.16 4.50 -6.39
C TYR A 239 -6.04 4.94 -7.86
N GLU A 240 -6.37 6.19 -8.21
CA GLU A 240 -6.44 6.61 -9.63
C GLU A 240 -5.06 6.74 -10.29
N GLN A 241 -4.06 7.16 -9.51
CA GLN A 241 -2.72 7.50 -9.98
C GLN A 241 -1.64 6.57 -9.38
N ASP A 242 -1.99 5.35 -8.96
CA ASP A 242 -1.06 4.41 -8.31
C ASP A 242 0.21 4.12 -9.12
N CYS A 243 0.14 4.17 -10.45
CA CYS A 243 1.24 3.85 -11.35
C CYS A 243 2.00 5.09 -11.87
N ASN A 244 1.47 6.29 -11.64
CA ASN A 244 2.02 7.53 -12.18
C ASN A 244 2.81 8.28 -11.11
N GLU A 245 3.95 8.88 -11.49
CA GLU A 245 4.82 9.64 -10.58
C GLU A 245 4.07 10.78 -9.87
N GLU A 246 3.16 11.44 -10.57
CA GLU A 246 2.33 12.53 -10.04
C GLU A 246 1.39 12.09 -8.89
N GLY A 247 1.10 10.79 -8.79
CA GLY A 247 0.18 10.24 -7.79
C GLY A 247 0.75 10.18 -6.37
N PHE A 248 2.04 10.42 -6.19
CA PHE A 248 2.74 10.33 -4.93
C PHE A 248 3.82 11.40 -4.79
N GLN A 249 3.92 12.00 -3.60
CA GLN A 249 4.98 12.94 -3.29
C GLN A 249 5.34 12.88 -1.81
N TRP A 250 6.60 12.65 -1.47
CA TRP A 250 7.06 12.83 -0.09
C TRP A 250 6.92 14.30 0.33
N ILE A 251 6.41 14.52 1.54
CA ILE A 251 6.49 15.80 2.23
C ILE A 251 7.81 15.83 3.00
N ASP A 252 7.98 14.86 3.89
CA ASP A 252 9.24 14.56 4.56
C ASP A 252 9.32 13.07 4.90
N CYS A 253 10.49 12.51 4.72
CA CYS A 253 10.82 11.14 5.11
C CYS A 253 12.20 11.04 5.79
N SER A 254 12.75 12.17 6.23
CA SER A 254 14.09 12.28 6.80
C SER A 254 14.13 12.10 8.31
N ASP A 255 13.01 12.22 9.01
CA ASP A 255 12.93 12.03 10.47
C ASP A 255 12.97 10.55 10.89
N ASN A 256 14.12 9.93 10.65
CA ASN A 256 14.40 8.56 11.05
C ASN A 256 14.46 8.41 12.58
N ASN A 257 14.95 9.41 13.31
CA ASN A 257 15.07 9.37 14.77
C ASN A 257 13.74 9.11 15.48
N HIS A 258 12.63 9.62 14.93
CA HIS A 258 11.28 9.37 15.45
C HIS A 258 10.50 8.36 14.59
N SER A 259 11.10 7.82 13.53
CA SER A 259 10.46 6.93 12.56
C SER A 259 9.15 7.50 12.02
N VAL A 260 9.19 8.78 11.63
CA VAL A 260 8.05 9.50 11.06
C VAL A 260 8.27 9.70 9.57
N VAL A 261 7.22 9.46 8.78
CA VAL A 261 7.18 9.83 7.37
C VAL A 261 5.84 10.49 7.03
N SER A 262 5.85 11.37 6.04
CA SER A 262 4.66 12.07 5.56
C SER A 262 4.70 12.25 4.05
N PHE A 263 3.56 12.07 3.40
CA PHE A 263 3.45 12.12 1.95
C PHE A 263 2.05 12.53 1.49
N ILE A 264 1.98 12.97 0.24
CA ILE A 264 0.77 13.34 -0.46
C ILE A 264 0.42 12.23 -1.46
N ARG A 265 -0.86 11.88 -1.52
CA ARG A 265 -1.45 11.11 -2.61
C ARG A 265 -2.35 12.03 -3.43
N ARG A 266 -2.23 11.99 -4.77
CA ARG A 266 -3.03 12.84 -5.69
C ARG A 266 -3.91 12.00 -6.58
N ALA A 267 -5.12 12.49 -6.84
CA ALA A 267 -6.03 11.95 -7.83
C ALA A 267 -5.64 12.46 -9.25
N LYS A 268 -6.44 12.12 -10.26
CA LYS A 268 -6.30 12.73 -11.60
C LYS A 268 -6.64 14.21 -11.61
N ASP A 269 -7.60 14.61 -10.79
CA ASP A 269 -7.77 16.03 -10.46
C ASP A 269 -6.73 16.41 -9.41
N GLU A 270 -5.75 17.23 -9.79
CA GLU A 270 -4.64 17.66 -8.93
C GLU A 270 -5.11 18.36 -7.65
N LYS A 271 -6.32 18.93 -7.68
CA LYS A 271 -6.97 19.58 -6.53
C LYS A 271 -7.52 18.58 -5.52
N GLU A 272 -7.63 17.31 -5.87
CA GLU A 272 -8.06 16.23 -5.00
C GLU A 272 -6.85 15.44 -4.52
N PHE A 273 -6.41 15.74 -3.31
CA PHE A 273 -5.29 15.07 -2.68
C PHE A 273 -5.59 14.72 -1.23
N VAL A 274 -4.83 13.78 -0.68
CA VAL A 274 -4.83 13.46 0.74
C VAL A 274 -3.40 13.49 1.27
N VAL A 275 -3.26 13.88 2.53
CA VAL A 275 -1.98 13.92 3.25
C VAL A 275 -1.96 12.76 4.23
N ALA A 276 -1.00 11.85 4.09
CA ALA A 276 -0.77 10.77 5.03
C ALA A 276 0.43 11.11 5.93
N VAL A 277 0.28 10.91 7.23
CA VAL A 277 1.34 11.10 8.23
C VAL A 277 1.44 9.85 9.08
N CYS A 278 2.63 9.28 9.16
CA CYS A 278 2.87 7.98 9.75
C CYS A 278 3.82 8.11 10.93
N ASN A 279 3.41 7.64 12.11
CA ASN A 279 4.29 7.50 13.27
C ASN A 279 4.48 6.00 13.57
N PHE A 280 5.70 5.51 13.38
CA PHE A 280 6.03 4.10 13.60
C PHE A 280 6.68 3.82 14.97
N THR A 281 6.55 4.71 15.94
CA THR A 281 6.96 4.43 17.34
C THR A 281 5.79 4.62 18.30
N PRO A 282 5.82 3.99 19.50
CA PRO A 282 4.80 4.21 20.52
C PRO A 282 4.94 5.56 21.23
N GLN A 283 5.91 6.41 20.84
CA GLN A 283 6.03 7.76 21.37
C GLN A 283 5.00 8.65 20.68
N PRO A 284 4.02 9.22 21.42
CA PRO A 284 3.13 10.22 20.85
C PRO A 284 3.85 11.56 20.69
N HIS A 285 3.42 12.34 19.70
CA HIS A 285 3.87 13.72 19.53
C HIS A 285 2.67 14.65 19.69
N SER A 286 2.69 15.52 20.71
CA SER A 286 1.58 16.47 20.93
C SER A 286 1.56 17.60 19.89
N HIS A 287 2.75 17.99 19.42
CA HIS A 287 2.99 19.03 18.42
C HIS A 287 4.04 18.52 17.45
N TYR A 288 3.62 18.23 16.22
CA TYR A 288 4.50 17.80 15.13
C TYR A 288 4.07 18.53 13.86
N ARG A 289 4.98 19.34 13.31
CA ARG A 289 4.68 20.22 12.19
C ARG A 289 4.88 19.49 10.86
N ILE A 290 3.90 19.59 9.96
CA ILE A 290 3.95 19.01 8.60
C ILE A 290 3.60 20.10 7.59
N GLY A 291 4.44 20.30 6.58
CA GLY A 291 4.15 21.20 5.46
C GLY A 291 3.04 20.67 4.55
N VAL A 292 2.15 21.55 4.07
CA VAL A 292 1.01 21.19 3.22
C VAL A 292 0.84 22.20 2.07
N PRO A 293 0.33 21.77 0.89
CA PRO A 293 0.38 22.59 -0.32
C PRO A 293 -0.59 23.77 -0.32
N GLU A 294 -1.74 23.65 0.35
CA GLU A 294 -2.81 24.64 0.30
C GLU A 294 -3.24 25.08 1.71
N PRO A 295 -3.60 26.35 1.92
CA PRO A 295 -4.16 26.83 3.18
C PRO A 295 -5.59 26.33 3.38
N GLY A 296 -6.01 26.17 4.63
CA GLY A 296 -7.40 25.86 4.99
C GLY A 296 -7.54 24.88 6.14
N PHE A 297 -8.74 24.32 6.29
CA PHE A 297 -9.02 23.29 7.29
C PHE A 297 -8.79 21.89 6.72
N TYR A 298 -7.89 21.14 7.32
CA TYR A 298 -7.62 19.75 6.99
C TYR A 298 -8.38 18.84 7.95
N THR A 299 -9.41 18.18 7.46
CA THR A 299 -10.19 17.18 8.20
C THR A 299 -9.38 15.90 8.37
N GLU A 300 -9.32 15.38 9.60
CA GLU A 300 -8.78 14.05 9.90
C GLU A 300 -9.80 13.00 9.44
N ILE A 301 -9.70 12.59 8.17
CA ILE A 301 -10.65 11.64 7.56
C ILE A 301 -10.39 10.19 7.98
N PHE A 302 -9.18 9.90 8.48
CA PHE A 302 -8.84 8.61 9.05
C PHE A 302 -7.75 8.73 10.11
N ASN A 303 -7.88 7.95 11.18
CA ASN A 303 -6.90 7.83 12.24
C ASN A 303 -6.87 6.39 12.74
N SER A 304 -5.75 5.70 12.53
CA SER A 304 -5.63 4.28 12.90
C SER A 304 -5.60 4.04 14.42
N ASP A 305 -5.43 5.07 15.23
CA ASP A 305 -5.46 5.01 16.70
C ASP A 305 -6.84 5.36 17.31
N ALA A 306 -7.87 5.52 16.48
CA ALA A 306 -9.22 5.78 16.99
C ALA A 306 -9.70 4.67 17.95
N GLY A 307 -10.44 5.07 19.00
CA GLY A 307 -10.86 4.16 20.07
C GLY A 307 -11.79 3.04 19.59
N ASN A 308 -12.54 3.25 18.52
CA ASN A 308 -13.38 2.23 17.87
C ASN A 308 -12.58 1.05 17.27
N TYR A 309 -11.29 1.27 16.99
CA TYR A 309 -10.33 0.26 16.50
C TYR A 309 -9.49 -0.37 17.63
N GLY A 310 -9.69 0.08 18.88
CA GLY A 310 -8.88 -0.33 20.03
C GLY A 310 -7.59 0.49 20.21
N GLY A 311 -7.48 1.66 19.59
CA GLY A 311 -6.40 2.60 19.84
C GLY A 311 -6.62 3.47 21.08
N SER A 312 -5.65 4.34 21.39
CA SER A 312 -5.69 5.25 22.54
C SER A 312 -6.60 6.46 22.34
N ASN A 313 -7.11 6.64 21.12
CA ASN A 313 -7.98 7.73 20.69
C ASN A 313 -7.29 9.11 20.73
N MET A 314 -5.95 9.12 20.61
CA MET A 314 -5.18 10.35 20.38
C MET A 314 -5.32 10.78 18.92
N GLY A 315 -5.36 12.09 18.68
CA GLY A 315 -5.52 12.65 17.34
C GLY A 315 -5.86 14.13 17.38
N ASN A 316 -6.45 14.63 16.30
CA ASN A 316 -6.62 16.07 16.07
C ASN A 316 -8.05 16.57 16.30
N LEU A 317 -8.89 15.81 17.01
CA LEU A 317 -10.28 16.18 17.35
C LEU A 317 -11.10 16.62 16.11
N GLY A 318 -10.90 15.92 14.98
CA GLY A 318 -11.61 16.13 13.72
C GLY A 318 -10.80 16.86 12.64
N GLY A 319 -9.73 17.58 12.98
CA GLY A 319 -8.86 18.23 11.98
C GLY A 319 -8.12 19.45 12.49
N LYS A 320 -7.34 20.09 11.61
CA LYS A 320 -6.49 21.25 11.94
C LYS A 320 -6.54 22.33 10.85
N TRP A 321 -6.50 23.58 11.28
CA TRP A 321 -6.25 24.71 10.39
C TRP A 321 -4.75 24.82 10.09
N THR A 322 -4.42 25.28 8.89
CA THR A 322 -3.05 25.62 8.53
C THR A 322 -2.59 26.91 9.20
N ASP A 323 -1.29 26.94 9.52
CA ASP A 323 -0.57 28.17 9.83
C ASP A 323 0.21 28.65 8.59
N ASP A 324 0.30 29.97 8.40
CA ASP A 324 1.20 30.59 7.42
C ASP A 324 2.65 30.53 7.93
N TRP A 325 3.20 29.32 7.92
CA TRP A 325 4.53 28.98 8.42
C TRP A 325 5.21 28.03 7.46
N PHE A 326 6.26 28.53 6.80
CA PHE A 326 7.06 27.78 5.83
C PHE A 326 7.74 26.55 6.47
N PHE A 327 7.41 25.36 5.99
CA PHE A 327 7.95 24.09 6.49
C PHE A 327 7.90 23.00 5.41
N HIS A 328 8.89 22.09 5.38
CA HIS A 328 9.00 21.02 4.37
C HIS A 328 8.82 21.50 2.91
N SER A 329 9.36 22.69 2.59
CA SER A 329 9.25 23.35 1.28
C SER A 329 7.84 23.81 0.87
N TYR A 330 6.89 23.86 1.80
CA TYR A 330 5.56 24.41 1.61
C TYR A 330 5.37 25.70 2.42
N GLN A 331 4.57 26.64 1.90
CA GLN A 331 4.28 27.91 2.59
C GLN A 331 3.35 27.73 3.80
N GLN A 332 2.50 26.69 3.75
CA GLN A 332 1.54 26.39 4.80
C GLN A 332 1.98 25.15 5.58
N SER A 333 1.63 25.06 6.86
CA SER A 333 1.88 23.86 7.67
C SER A 333 0.78 23.59 8.69
N LEU A 334 0.68 22.34 9.12
CA LEU A 334 -0.22 21.89 10.18
C LEU A 334 0.60 21.54 11.43
N ASP A 335 0.17 22.01 12.59
CA ASP A 335 0.67 21.53 13.88
C ASP A 335 -0.23 20.37 14.38
N LEU A 336 0.23 19.14 14.13
CA LEU A 336 -0.53 17.92 14.36
C LEU A 336 -0.19 17.29 15.71
N CYS A 337 -1.18 16.64 16.31
CA CYS A 337 -0.94 15.59 17.31
C CYS A 337 -0.80 14.26 16.58
N LEU A 338 0.37 13.62 16.66
CA LEU A 338 0.60 12.29 16.12
C LEU A 338 0.31 11.24 17.19
N PRO A 339 -0.66 10.33 16.95
CA PRO A 339 -0.90 9.22 17.85
C PRO A 339 0.29 8.24 17.89
N PRO A 340 0.43 7.46 18.98
CA PRO A 340 1.46 6.43 19.09
C PRO A 340 1.14 5.25 18.15
N LEU A 341 2.14 4.79 17.38
CA LEU A 341 1.97 3.71 16.38
C LEU A 341 0.74 3.94 15.48
N GLY A 342 0.58 5.17 15.01
CA GLY A 342 -0.65 5.62 14.35
C GLY A 342 -0.39 6.30 13.02
N ILE A 343 -1.32 6.10 12.09
CA ILE A 343 -1.34 6.69 10.75
C ILE A 343 -2.56 7.59 10.66
N LEU A 344 -2.32 8.83 10.29
CA LEU A 344 -3.34 9.84 10.02
C LEU A 344 -3.47 10.03 8.51
N VAL A 345 -4.71 10.18 8.05
CA VAL A 345 -5.00 10.65 6.70
C VAL A 345 -5.85 11.91 6.82
N LEU A 346 -5.37 12.99 6.23
CA LEU A 346 -5.98 14.30 6.26
C LEU A 346 -6.40 14.71 4.85
N LYS A 347 -7.53 15.42 4.75
CA LYS A 347 -8.01 15.99 3.50
C LYS A 347 -8.43 17.43 3.70
N LEU A 348 -8.05 18.31 2.78
CA LEU A 348 -8.50 19.69 2.77
C LEU A 348 -10.02 19.75 2.57
N ASP A 349 -10.71 20.35 3.53
CA ASP A 349 -12.14 20.61 3.49
C ASP A 349 -12.39 22.00 2.89
N LYS A 350 -12.57 22.03 1.56
CA LYS A 350 -12.75 23.28 0.80
C LYS A 350 -14.03 24.01 1.22
N GLU A 351 -15.11 23.28 1.50
CA GLU A 351 -16.40 23.88 1.91
C GLU A 351 -16.27 24.58 3.26
N LYS A 352 -15.68 23.89 4.24
CA LYS A 352 -15.44 24.49 5.56
C LYS A 352 -14.44 25.63 5.53
N THR A 353 -13.42 25.54 4.66
CA THR A 353 -12.45 26.61 4.45
C THR A 353 -13.12 27.86 3.89
N LEU A 354 -13.91 27.71 2.82
CA LEU A 354 -14.64 28.82 2.19
C LEU A 354 -15.65 29.46 3.16
N ALA A 355 -16.43 28.65 3.88
CA ALA A 355 -17.45 29.15 4.81
C ALA A 355 -16.86 30.04 5.92
N VAL A 356 -15.65 29.74 6.41
CA VAL A 356 -14.98 30.57 7.41
C VAL A 356 -14.34 31.81 6.78
N MET A 357 -13.76 31.69 5.59
CA MET A 357 -13.21 32.85 4.87
C MET A 357 -14.28 33.89 4.53
N GLU A 358 -15.47 33.45 4.11
CA GLU A 358 -16.63 34.32 3.84
C GLU A 358 -17.09 35.05 5.11
N GLN A 359 -17.19 34.34 6.25
CA GLN A 359 -17.56 34.95 7.54
C GLN A 359 -16.54 35.98 8.02
N SER A 360 -15.24 35.74 7.81
CA SER A 360 -14.19 36.70 8.17
C SER A 360 -14.28 37.98 7.33
N GLN A 361 -14.59 37.87 6.04
CA GLN A 361 -14.75 39.02 5.14
C GLN A 361 -15.98 39.87 5.46
N GLU A 362 -17.11 39.24 5.83
CA GLU A 362 -18.32 39.96 6.29
C GLU A 362 -18.05 40.72 7.61
N THR A 363 -17.28 40.12 8.52
CA THR A 363 -16.94 40.75 9.82
C THR A 363 -15.99 41.94 9.65
N GLU A 364 -15.04 41.87 8.71
CA GLU A 364 -14.13 42.98 8.38
C GLU A 364 -14.88 44.15 7.70
N THR A 365 -15.85 43.87 6.82
CA THR A 365 -16.66 44.92 6.18
C THR A 365 -17.64 45.61 7.16
N GLU A 366 -18.17 44.89 8.15
CA GLU A 366 -18.97 45.49 9.23
C GLU A 366 -18.13 46.34 10.19
N THR A 367 -16.86 46.00 10.43
CA THR A 367 -15.98 46.79 11.29
C THR A 367 -15.44 48.05 10.61
N GLU A 368 -15.18 48.01 9.29
CA GLU A 368 -14.84 49.21 8.52
C GLU A 368 -15.99 50.21 8.46
N THR A 369 -17.24 49.75 8.26
CA THR A 369 -18.43 50.62 8.21
C THR A 369 -18.80 51.26 9.56
N VAL A 370 -18.43 50.65 10.68
CA VAL A 370 -18.62 51.24 12.02
C VAL A 370 -17.50 52.23 12.39
N SER A 371 -16.34 52.16 11.72
CA SER A 371 -15.20 53.06 11.95
C SER A 371 -15.27 54.39 11.17
N GLU A 372 -16.14 54.48 10.16
CA GLU A 372 -16.36 55.67 9.33
C GLU A 372 -17.61 56.50 9.73
N GLY A 373 -18.32 56.12 10.81
CA GLY A 373 -19.47 56.85 11.36
C GLY A 373 -19.17 57.51 12.71
#